data_AF-A0AAU7B0B3-F1
#
_entry.id   AF-A0AAU7B0B3-F1
#
_cell.length_a   1.000
_cell.length_b   1.000
_cell.length_c   1.000
_cell.angle_alpha   90.00
_cell.angle_beta   90.00
_cell.angle_gamma   90.00
#
_symmetry.space_group_name_H-M   'P 1'
#
loop_
_entity.id
_entity.type
_entity.pdbx_description
1 polymer ?
#
loop_
_entity_poly.entity_id
_entity_poly.type
_entity_poly.pdbx_seq_one_letter_code
_entity_poly.pdbx_strand_id
1 'polypeptide(L)'
;MLRPLLALQERDLERQLLRQSVDELTACRHSCADCGRTPLIGERVHRYPRGETVCALCRPQRSAEPVSTDLVRHSERGHSVRLRPRLVA
;
A
#
# COMPACT_ATOMS: atom_id res chain seq x y z
N MET A 1 -38.49 23.58 -1.78
CA MET A 1 -37.60 24.00 -0.68
C MET A 1 -36.27 23.26 -0.82
N LEU A 2 -35.30 23.88 -1.49
CA LEU A 2 -33.94 23.34 -1.54
C LEU A 2 -33.27 23.73 -0.23
N ARG A 3 -33.04 22.74 0.64
CA ARG A 3 -32.13 22.89 1.79
C ARG A 3 -30.84 23.50 1.24
N PRO A 4 -30.26 24.53 1.88
CA PRO A 4 -28.93 24.95 1.49
C PRO A 4 -28.06 23.71 1.69
N LEU A 5 -27.55 23.14 0.60
CA LEU A 5 -26.33 22.36 0.67
C LEU A 5 -25.37 23.33 1.34
N LEU A 6 -25.12 23.15 2.64
CA LEU A 6 -24.05 23.82 3.35
C LEU A 6 -22.85 23.65 2.43
N ALA A 7 -22.51 24.72 1.72
CA ALA A 7 -21.41 24.69 0.78
C ALA A 7 -20.24 24.20 1.61
N LEU A 8 -19.72 23.00 1.29
CA LEU A 8 -18.52 22.49 1.94
C LEU A 8 -17.53 23.64 1.90
N GLN A 9 -17.20 24.20 3.07
CA GLN A 9 -16.26 25.30 3.09
C GLN A 9 -14.96 24.76 2.49
N GLU A 10 -14.24 25.59 1.76
CA GLU A 10 -13.02 25.17 1.04
C GLU A 10 -12.10 24.32 1.93
N ARG A 11 -11.92 24.73 3.19
CA ARG A 11 -11.14 24.00 4.20
C ARG A 11 -11.70 22.62 4.57
N ASP A 12 -13.01 22.45 4.61
CA ASP A 12 -13.65 21.15 4.90
C ASP A 12 -13.44 20.19 3.74
N LEU A 13 -13.57 20.71 2.50
CA LEU A 13 -13.28 19.95 1.29
C LEU A 13 -11.79 19.56 1.23
N GLU A 14 -10.87 20.49 1.45
CA GLU A 14 -9.43 20.23 1.50
C GLU A 14 -9.08 19.15 2.52
N ARG A 15 -9.64 19.22 3.74
CA ARG A 15 -9.41 18.22 4.78
C ARG A 15 -9.95 16.85 4.39
N GLN A 16 -11.09 16.80 3.71
CA GLN A 16 -11.67 15.54 3.27
C GLN A 16 -10.84 14.90 2.15
N LEU A 17 -10.40 15.70 1.17
CA LEU A 17 -9.50 15.24 0.10
C LEU A 17 -8.16 14.77 0.67
N LEU A 18 -7.58 15.50 1.63
CA LEU A 18 -6.34 15.10 2.29
C LEU A 18 -6.48 13.74 3.00
N ARG A 19 -7.57 13.56 3.76
CA ARG A 19 -7.84 12.28 4.44
C ARG A 19 -7.96 11.14 3.45
N GLN A 20 -8.74 11.35 2.39
CA GLN A 20 -8.89 10.35 1.33
C GLN A 20 -7.54 9.97 0.72
N SER A 21 -6.71 10.95 0.35
CA SER A 21 -5.38 10.70 -0.21
C SER A 21 -4.47 9.94 0.78
N VAL A 22 -4.48 10.31 2.06
CA VAL A 22 -3.67 9.61 3.08
C VAL A 22 -4.16 8.18 3.31
N ASP A 23 -5.46 7.96 3.33
CA ASP A 23 -6.06 6.63 3.49
C ASP A 23 -5.71 5.73 2.29
N GLU A 24 -5.81 6.24 1.07
CA GLU A 24 -5.39 5.52 -0.15
C GLU A 24 -3.89 5.17 -0.12
N LEU A 25 -3.04 6.12 0.30
CA LEU A 25 -1.60 5.90 0.47
C LEU A 25 -1.30 4.86 1.56
N THR A 26 -2.09 4.83 2.63
CA THR A 26 -1.91 3.91 3.76
C THR A 26 -2.42 2.51 3.43
N ALA A 27 -3.52 2.38 2.69
CA ALA A 27 -4.06 1.10 2.25
C ALA A 27 -3.05 0.29 1.40
N CYS A 28 -2.17 0.98 0.67
CA CYS A 28 -1.09 0.35 -0.10
C CYS A 28 0.09 -0.12 0.78
N ARG A 29 0.17 0.27 2.05
CA ARG A 29 1.25 -0.10 2.97
C ARG A 29 0.88 -1.36 3.73
N HIS A 30 1.43 -2.49 3.28
CA HIS A 30 1.38 -3.72 4.08
C HIS A 30 2.29 -3.57 5.31
N SER A 31 1.86 -4.05 6.47
CA SER A 31 2.72 -4.28 7.62
C SER A 31 3.08 -5.77 7.70
N CYS A 32 4.30 -6.06 8.17
CA CYS A 32 4.69 -7.44 8.42
C CYS A 32 3.88 -7.99 9.59
N ALA A 33 3.21 -9.13 9.40
CA ALA A 33 2.44 -9.80 10.45
C ALA A 33 3.31 -10.23 11.66
N ASP A 34 4.60 -10.49 11.44
CA ASP A 34 5.49 -11.02 12.48
C ASP A 34 6.21 -9.93 13.27
N CYS A 35 6.77 -8.92 12.59
CA CYS A 35 7.57 -7.86 13.23
C CYS A 35 6.94 -6.46 13.21
N GLY A 36 5.76 -6.32 12.62
CA GLY A 36 5.02 -5.05 12.55
C GLY A 36 5.60 -3.98 11.62
N ARG A 37 6.85 -4.12 11.16
CA ARG A 37 7.47 -3.13 10.27
C ARG A 37 6.71 -2.98 8.96
N THR A 38 6.72 -1.78 8.39
CA THR A 38 6.27 -1.53 7.01
C THR A 38 7.42 -1.85 6.04
N PRO A 39 7.30 -2.86 5.17
CA PRO A 39 8.31 -3.16 4.15
C PRO A 39 8.51 -1.96 3.22
N LEU A 40 9.78 -1.69 2.87
CA LEU A 40 10.15 -0.55 2.03
C LEU A 40 9.96 -0.86 0.55
N ILE A 41 9.82 0.19 -0.26
CA ILE A 41 9.72 0.08 -1.72
C ILE A 41 10.94 -0.69 -2.26
N GLY A 42 10.69 -1.67 -3.12
CA GLY A 42 11.72 -2.55 -3.68
C GLY A 42 12.02 -3.80 -2.84
N GLU A 43 11.58 -3.87 -1.59
CA GLU A 43 11.66 -5.10 -0.82
C GLU A 43 10.66 -6.16 -1.31
N ARG A 44 10.91 -7.42 -0.95
CA ARG A 44 9.97 -8.52 -1.16
C ARG A 44 9.07 -8.71 0.06
N VAL A 45 7.80 -8.97 -0.23
CA VAL A 45 6.80 -9.41 0.74
C VAL A 45 6.19 -10.73 0.28
N HIS A 46 5.83 -11.57 1.26
CA HIS A 46 5.36 -12.92 1.05
C HIS A 46 3.93 -13.03 1.59
N ARG A 47 2.99 -13.47 0.75
CA ARG A 47 1.58 -13.63 1.12
C ARG A 47 1.28 -15.06 1.54
N TYR A 48 0.47 -15.22 2.58
CA TYR A 48 0.05 -16.51 3.12
C TYR A 48 -1.49 -16.69 3.01
N PRO A 49 -2.03 -17.91 3.19
CA PRO A 49 -3.43 -18.28 2.90
C PRO A 49 -4.53 -17.54 3.69
N ARG A 50 -4.20 -16.53 4.51
CA ARG A 50 -5.14 -15.72 5.30
C ARG A 50 -4.99 -14.22 5.05
N GLY A 51 -4.30 -13.83 3.98
CA GLY A 51 -3.99 -12.42 3.69
C GLY A 51 -2.83 -11.86 4.52
N GLU A 52 -2.24 -12.67 5.40
CA GLU A 52 -1.03 -12.30 6.13
C GLU A 52 0.10 -12.00 5.16
N THR A 53 0.75 -10.87 5.38
CA THR A 53 1.90 -10.42 4.61
C THR A 53 3.12 -10.42 5.51
N VAL A 54 4.17 -11.12 5.09
CA VAL A 54 5.41 -11.29 5.86
C VAL A 54 6.57 -10.73 5.06
N CYS A 55 7.42 -9.95 5.71
CA CYS A 55 8.56 -9.36 5.06
C CYS A 55 9.66 -10.39 4.76
N ALA A 56 10.55 -10.10 3.80
CA ALA A 56 11.65 -10.99 3.43
C ALA A 56 12.57 -11.39 4.61
N LEU A 57 12.65 -10.56 5.66
CA LEU A 57 13.45 -10.84 6.87
C LEU A 57 12.78 -11.87 7.80
N CYS A 58 11.45 -11.89 7.83
CA CYS A 58 10.69 -12.81 8.68
C CYS A 58 10.34 -14.11 7.95
N ARG A 59 10.35 -14.14 6.61
CA ARG A 59 10.07 -15.36 5.84
C ARG A 59 10.88 -16.58 6.30
N PRO A 60 12.21 -16.49 6.58
CA PRO A 60 12.99 -17.65 7.02
C PRO A 60 12.49 -18.29 8.32
N GLN A 61 11.72 -17.56 9.13
CA GLN A 61 11.15 -18.05 10.40
C GLN A 61 9.84 -18.84 10.19
N ARG A 62 9.28 -18.82 8.97
CA ARG A 62 8.10 -19.60 8.62
C ARG A 62 8.48 -20.84 7.84
N SER A 63 7.95 -21.97 8.27
CA SER A 63 8.14 -23.28 7.62
C SER A 63 7.24 -23.45 6.40
N ALA A 64 6.06 -22.84 6.41
CA ALA A 64 5.13 -22.88 5.29
C ALA A 64 5.65 -22.05 4.11
N GLU A 65 5.44 -22.54 2.89
CA GLU A 65 5.76 -21.79 1.68
C GLU A 65 4.68 -20.72 1.41
N PRO A 66 5.07 -19.49 1.02
CA PRO A 66 4.10 -18.47 0.68
C PRO A 66 3.30 -18.81 -0.58
N VAL A 67 2.06 -18.32 -0.61
CA VAL A 67 1.16 -18.41 -1.77
C VAL A 67 1.67 -17.54 -2.92
N SER A 68 2.22 -16.36 -2.60
CA SER A 68 2.86 -15.50 -3.58
C SER A 68 3.98 -14.69 -2.95
N THR A 69 4.91 -14.25 -3.80
CA THR A 69 5.93 -13.26 -3.42
C THR A 69 5.79 -12.07 -4.34
N ASP A 70 5.66 -10.89 -3.74
CA ASP A 70 5.47 -9.63 -4.44
C ASP A 70 6.58 -8.64 -4.08
N LEU A 71 6.89 -7.73 -5.00
CA LEU A 71 7.72 -6.57 -4.68
C LEU A 71 6.84 -5.46 -4.15
N VAL A 72 7.28 -4.82 -3.08
CA VAL A 72 6.66 -3.58 -2.59
C VAL A 72 6.86 -2.51 -3.64
N ARG A 73 5.75 -2.01 -4.18
CA ARG A 73 5.76 -0.99 -5.24
C ARG A 73 5.52 0.37 -4.61
N HIS A 74 5.99 1.41 -5.28
CA HIS A 74 5.64 2.78 -4.90
C HIS A 74 4.11 2.96 -5.01
N SER A 75 3.50 3.67 -4.07
CA SER A 75 2.04 3.91 -4.03
C SER A 75 1.53 4.53 -5.34
N GLU A 76 2.28 5.49 -5.86
CA GLU A 76 2.04 6.17 -7.15
C GLU A 76 2.19 5.29 -8.41
N ARG A 77 2.40 3.98 -8.30
CA ARG A 77 2.51 3.11 -9.48
C ARG A 77 1.22 3.15 -10.29
N GLY A 78 1.33 3.54 -11.56
CA GLY A 78 0.20 3.67 -12.47
C GLY A 78 -0.45 5.06 -12.46
N HIS A 79 -0.08 5.91 -11.49
CA HIS A 79 -0.46 7.32 -11.43
C HIS A 79 0.67 8.18 -12.00
N SER A 80 1.70 8.45 -11.19
CA SER A 80 2.86 9.26 -11.58
C SER A 80 4.16 8.44 -11.70
N VAL A 81 4.19 7.20 -11.21
CA VAL A 81 5.35 6.29 -11.31
C VAL A 81 5.07 5.18 -12.31
N ARG A 82 5.96 5.00 -13.30
CA ARG A 82 5.92 3.88 -14.26
C ARG A 82 7.14 2.99 -14.11
N LEU A 83 6.93 1.68 -14.24
CA LEU A 83 8.02 0.72 -14.30
C LEU A 83 8.72 0.87 -15.64
N ARG A 84 10.05 1.03 -15.60
CA ARG A 84 10.85 0.91 -16.81
C ARG A 84 10.93 -0.57 -17.20
N PRO A 85 10.64 -0.95 -18.46
CA PRO A 85 10.90 -2.30 -18.92
C PRO A 85 12.36 -2.66 -18.68
N ARG A 86 12.61 -3.86 -18.16
CA ARG A 86 13.97 -4.37 -18.06
C ARG A 86 14.36 -4.85 -19.45
N LEU A 87 15.27 -4.13 -20.11
CA LEU A 87 15.90 -4.63 -21.33
C LEU A 87 16.80 -5.79 -20.91
N VAL A 88 16.48 -6.99 -21.40
CA VAL A 88 17.38 -8.14 -21.32
C VAL A 88 18.36 -7.96 -22.48
N ALA A 89 19.64 -7.82 -22.16
CA ALA A 89 20.72 -7.75 -23.14
C ALA A 89 21.07 -9.16 -23.66
#